data_AF-A0A084VBD3-F1
#
_entry.id   AF-A0A084VBD3-F1
#
_cell.length_a   1.000
_cell.length_b   1.000
_cell.length_c   1.000
_cell.angle_alpha   90.00
_cell.angle_beta   90.00
_cell.angle_gamma   90.00
#
_symmetry.space_group_name_H-M   'P 1'
#
loop_
_entity.id
_entity.type
_entity.pdbx_description
1 polymer ?
#
loop_
_entity_poly.entity_id
_entity_poly.type
_entity_poly.pdbx_seq_one_letter_code
_entity_poly.pdbx_strand_id
1 'polypeptide(L)'
;MFHRPFDAPTRQTLSLLVQQGHFMIPYYVSFECEILLKKCLVKKPSKRATLEAIMRDTWVNIGYQGKELRPYVEPSLELQAPNFELSLDTKSELSSSDSLIFGLTTAIVAASVVATLLFCSKK
;
A
#
# COMPACT_ATOMS: atom_id res chain seq x y z
N MET A 1 -24.46 -16.61 6.25
CA MET A 1 -24.64 -15.26 6.81
C MET A 1 -23.26 -14.77 7.24
N PHE A 2 -22.58 -13.96 6.40
CA PHE A 2 -21.28 -13.39 6.76
C PHE A 2 -21.54 -12.13 7.57
N HIS A 3 -21.41 -12.22 8.89
CA HIS A 3 -21.59 -11.07 9.78
C HIS A 3 -20.37 -10.17 9.73
N ARG A 4 -20.59 -8.87 9.50
CA ARG A 4 -19.56 -7.85 9.68
C ARG A 4 -19.28 -7.66 11.18
N PRO A 5 -18.04 -7.35 11.59
CA PRO A 5 -17.71 -7.12 13.00
C PRO A 5 -18.56 -6.03 13.68
N PHE A 6 -18.98 -5.03 12.89
CA PHE A 6 -19.94 -4.00 13.29
C PHE A 6 -21.02 -3.93 12.22
N ASP A 7 -22.28 -4.11 12.62
CA ASP A 7 -23.41 -4.03 11.71
C ASP A 7 -24.62 -3.38 12.41
N ALA A 8 -25.29 -2.47 11.69
CA ALA A 8 -26.49 -1.80 12.18
C ALA A 8 -27.30 -1.21 11.01
N PRO A 9 -28.63 -1.07 11.15
CA PRO A 9 -29.49 -0.57 10.09
C PRO A 9 -29.32 0.92 9.80
N THR A 10 -28.80 1.72 10.74
CA THR A 10 -28.64 3.17 10.56
C THR A 10 -27.21 3.63 10.84
N ARG A 11 -26.76 4.70 10.17
CA ARG A 11 -25.42 5.29 10.36
C ARG A 11 -25.16 5.69 11.81
N GLN A 12 -26.19 6.20 12.50
CA GLN A 12 -26.08 6.63 13.90
C GLN A 12 -25.79 5.43 14.82
N THR A 13 -26.57 4.36 14.71
CA THR A 13 -26.39 3.14 15.51
C THR A 13 -25.07 2.44 15.17
N LEU A 14 -24.69 2.39 13.90
CA LEU A 14 -23.39 1.87 13.46
C LEU A 14 -22.23 2.67 14.07
N SER A 15 -22.33 4.01 14.05
CA SER A 15 -21.32 4.88 14.62
C SER A 15 -21.14 4.63 16.12
N LEU A 16 -22.24 4.45 16.86
CA LEU A 16 -22.19 4.10 18.28
C LEU A 16 -21.51 2.75 18.51
N LEU A 17 -21.81 1.72 17.73
CA LEU A 17 -21.17 0.40 17.84
C LEU A 17 -19.66 0.47 17.57
N VAL A 18 -19.26 1.18 16.51
CA VAL A 18 -17.84 1.38 16.18
C VAL A 18 -17.13 2.18 17.28
N GLN A 19 -17.80 3.19 17.85
CA GLN A 19 -17.28 3.95 18.98
C GLN A 19 -17.22 3.12 20.27
N GLN A 20 -18.11 2.16 20.48
CA GLN A 20 -18.02 1.21 21.59
C GLN A 20 -16.85 0.24 21.38
N GLY A 21 -16.60 -0.17 20.13
CA GLY A 21 -15.53 -1.08 19.77
C GLY A 21 -15.78 -2.52 20.19
N HIS A 22 -17.03 -2.85 20.55
CA HIS A 22 -17.42 -4.20 20.91
C HIS A 22 -17.73 -5.00 19.64
N PHE A 23 -16.92 -6.02 19.35
CA PHE A 23 -17.15 -6.97 18.28
C PHE A 23 -17.14 -8.39 18.85
N MET A 24 -17.95 -9.28 18.28
CA MET A 24 -17.97 -10.67 18.69
C MET A 24 -16.94 -11.48 17.91
N ILE A 25 -16.20 -12.34 18.61
CA ILE A 25 -15.25 -13.27 18.02
C ILE A 25 -15.93 -14.64 17.95
N PRO A 26 -16.10 -15.22 16.76
CA PRO A 26 -16.68 -16.55 16.63
C PRO A 26 -15.79 -17.65 17.21
N TYR A 27 -16.39 -18.74 17.68
CA TYR A 27 -15.67 -19.87 18.31
C TYR A 27 -14.69 -20.60 17.39
N TYR A 28 -14.87 -20.49 16.07
CA TYR A 28 -13.99 -21.12 15.07
C TYR A 28 -12.75 -20.29 14.76
N VAL A 29 -12.65 -19.06 15.29
CA VAL A 29 -11.47 -18.22 15.15
C VAL A 29 -10.43 -18.65 16.18
N SER A 30 -9.19 -18.87 15.74
CA SER A 30 -8.11 -19.29 16.66
C SER A 30 -7.75 -18.17 17.64
N PHE A 31 -7.19 -18.56 18.78
CA PHE A 31 -6.77 -17.62 19.82
C PHE A 31 -5.72 -16.60 19.31
N GLU A 32 -4.78 -17.05 18.47
CA GLU A 32 -3.76 -16.19 17.87
C GLU A 32 -4.38 -15.18 16.92
N CYS A 33 -5.43 -15.57 16.17
CA CYS A 33 -6.18 -14.67 15.32
C CYS A 33 -6.97 -13.64 16.13
N GLU A 34 -7.59 -14.07 17.23
CA GLU A 34 -8.27 -13.17 18.16
C GLU A 34 -7.32 -12.09 18.70
N ILE A 35 -6.11 -12.47 19.09
CA ILE A 35 -5.08 -11.52 19.53
C ILE A 35 -4.76 -10.52 18.42
N LEU A 36 -4.58 -10.99 17.18
CA LEU A 36 -4.33 -10.12 16.04
C LEU A 36 -5.49 -9.14 15.79
N LEU A 37 -6.73 -9.63 15.79
CA LEU A 37 -7.93 -8.80 15.61
C LEU A 37 -8.03 -7.71 16.68
N LYS A 38 -7.72 -8.04 17.93
CA LYS A 38 -7.68 -7.08 19.04
C LYS A 38 -6.60 -5.99 18.87
N LYS A 39 -5.48 -6.28 18.22
CA LYS A 39 -4.42 -5.30 17.88
C LYS A 39 -4.85 -4.35 16.75
N CYS A 40 -5.65 -4.85 15.81
CA CYS A 40 -6.13 -4.09 14.65
C CYS A 40 -7.35 -3.22 14.96
N LEU A 41 -8.35 -3.76 15.66
CA LEU A 41 -9.65 -3.15 15.91
C LEU A 41 -9.68 -2.33 17.21
N VAL A 42 -8.69 -1.45 17.39
CA VAL A 42 -8.56 -0.59 18.57
C VAL A 42 -9.27 0.76 18.35
N LYS A 43 -10.10 1.16 19.33
CA LYS A 43 -10.82 2.46 19.34
C LYS A 43 -9.88 3.66 19.28
N LYS A 44 -8.79 3.64 20.04
CA LYS A 44 -7.79 4.72 20.07
C LYS A 44 -6.76 4.51 18.96
N PRO A 45 -6.59 5.44 18.01
CA PRO A 45 -5.64 5.29 16.92
C PRO A 45 -4.20 5.17 17.42
N SER A 46 -3.82 5.91 18.46
CA SER A 46 -2.48 5.87 19.06
C SER A 46 -2.11 4.53 19.71
N LYS A 47 -3.11 3.69 20.01
CA LYS A 47 -2.92 2.34 20.57
C LYS A 47 -3.00 1.23 19.52
N ARG A 48 -3.29 1.58 18.26
CA ARG A 48 -3.38 0.61 17.17
C ARG A 48 -1.97 0.13 16.81
N ALA A 49 -1.82 -1.18 16.60
CA ALA A 49 -0.55 -1.72 16.15
C ALA A 49 -0.17 -1.13 14.78
N THR A 50 1.11 -0.83 14.60
CA THR A 50 1.63 -0.43 13.29
C THR A 50 1.63 -1.61 12.33
N LEU A 51 1.66 -1.34 11.04
CA LEU A 51 1.72 -2.39 10.03
C LEU A 51 2.96 -3.27 10.25
N GLU A 52 4.13 -2.69 10.55
CA GLU A 52 5.34 -3.46 10.85
C GLU A 52 5.18 -4.41 12.04
N ALA A 53 4.42 -4.03 13.08
CA ALA A 53 4.14 -4.91 14.21
C ALA A 53 3.18 -6.04 13.82
N ILE A 54 2.18 -5.74 12.98
CA ILE A 54 1.24 -6.73 12.45
C ILE A 54 1.94 -7.72 11.51
N MET A 55 2.89 -7.26 10.69
CA MET A 55 3.62 -8.11 9.75
C MET A 55 4.49 -9.15 10.46
N ARG A 56 4.95 -8.87 11.67
CA ARG A 56 5.71 -9.80 12.52
C ARG A 56 4.80 -10.66 13.43
N ASP A 57 3.48 -10.54 13.32
CA ASP A 57 2.55 -11.28 14.17
C ASP A 57 2.60 -12.78 13.86
N THR A 58 2.49 -13.60 14.90
CA THR A 58 2.54 -15.07 14.78
C THR A 58 1.46 -15.58 13.85
N TRP A 59 0.22 -15.05 13.95
CA TRP A 59 -0.89 -15.54 13.14
C TRP A 59 -0.69 -15.27 11.65
N VAL A 60 -0.11 -14.11 11.31
CA VAL A 60 0.22 -13.73 9.93
C VAL A 60 1.28 -14.64 9.31
N ASN A 61 2.19 -15.17 10.13
CA ASN A 61 3.34 -15.96 9.67
C ASN A 61 3.17 -17.48 9.93
N ILE A 62 1.98 -17.97 10.29
CA ILE A 62 1.72 -19.41 10.43
C ILE A 62 1.95 -20.10 9.08
N GLY A 63 2.83 -21.11 9.07
CA GLY A 63 3.18 -21.86 7.85
C GLY A 63 4.23 -21.19 6.96
N TYR A 64 4.71 -19.99 7.30
CA TYR A 64 5.71 -19.23 6.54
C TYR A 64 7.08 -19.16 7.26
N GLN A 65 7.45 -20.21 7.98
CA GLN A 65 8.72 -20.29 8.71
C GLN A 65 9.91 -20.03 7.76
N GLY A 66 10.74 -19.03 8.09
CA GLY A 66 11.87 -18.61 7.25
C GLY A 66 11.52 -17.71 6.05
N LYS A 67 10.24 -17.45 5.80
CA LYS A 67 9.73 -16.52 4.78
C LYS A 67 8.73 -15.54 5.40
N GLU A 68 9.11 -14.93 6.51
CA GLU A 68 8.29 -13.97 7.22
C GLU A 68 7.89 -12.78 6.33
N LEU A 69 6.70 -12.25 6.59
CA LEU A 69 6.17 -11.11 5.86
C LEU A 69 7.06 -9.87 6.06
N ARG A 70 7.51 -9.29 4.95
CA ARG A 70 8.33 -8.06 4.92
C ARG A 70 7.67 -6.99 4.07
N PRO A 71 7.97 -5.69 4.33
CA PRO A 71 7.52 -4.61 3.47
C PRO A 71 7.85 -4.91 2.02
N TYR A 72 6.87 -4.70 1.14
CA TYR A 72 7.08 -4.86 -0.28
C TYR A 72 8.13 -3.86 -0.75
N VAL A 73 9.14 -4.38 -1.46
CA VAL A 73 10.12 -3.57 -2.16
C VAL A 73 9.77 -3.65 -3.63
N GLU A 74 9.48 -2.50 -4.23
CA GLU A 74 9.20 -2.43 -5.66
C GLU A 74 10.45 -2.87 -6.43
N PRO A 75 10.35 -3.91 -7.29
CA PRO A 75 11.50 -4.38 -8.05
C PRO A 75 11.96 -3.29 -9.02
N SER A 76 13.27 -3.23 -9.26
CA SER A 76 13.83 -2.36 -10.27
C SER A 76 13.21 -2.70 -11.63
N LEU A 77 12.70 -1.68 -12.33
CA LEU A 77 12.27 -1.81 -13.71
C LEU A 77 13.51 -2.03 -14.58
N GLU A 78 13.93 -3.28 -14.72
CA GLU A 78 14.83 -3.68 -15.79
C GLU A 78 14.04 -3.57 -17.10
N LEU A 79 13.97 -2.36 -17.64
CA LEU A 79 13.61 -2.17 -19.03
C LEU A 79 14.69 -2.91 -19.83
N GLN A 80 14.41 -4.14 -20.24
CA GLN A 80 15.14 -4.82 -21.31
C GLN A 80 14.85 -4.09 -22.62
N ALA A 81 15.32 -2.85 -22.72
CA ALA A 81 15.38 -2.15 -23.97
C ALA A 81 16.54 -2.78 -24.75
N PRO A 82 16.29 -3.46 -25.88
CA PRO A 82 17.35 -3.69 -26.84
C PRO A 82 17.81 -2.32 -27.34
N ASN A 83 18.93 -1.84 -26.80
CA ASN A 83 19.78 -0.80 -27.37
C ASN A 83 19.08 0.52 -27.76
N PHE A 84 18.07 0.97 -27.03
CA PHE A 84 17.69 2.38 -27.14
C PHE A 84 18.50 3.16 -26.11
N GLU A 85 19.70 3.59 -26.54
CA GLU A 85 20.36 4.72 -25.90
C GLU A 85 19.32 5.86 -25.86
N LEU A 86 18.76 6.11 -24.68
CA LEU A 86 18.29 7.44 -24.35
C LEU A 86 19.55 8.28 -24.25
N SER A 87 20.10 8.66 -25.40
CA SER A 87 21.00 9.80 -25.50
C SER A 87 20.18 10.99 -24.98
N LEU A 88 20.38 11.28 -23.70
CA LEU A 88 20.20 12.62 -23.16
C LEU A 88 21.21 13.50 -23.89
N ASP A 89 20.88 13.86 -25.13
CA ASP A 89 21.59 14.88 -25.88
C ASP A 89 21.37 16.18 -25.12
N THR A 90 22.27 16.40 -24.18
CA THR A 90 22.60 17.70 -23.60
C THR A 90 23.28 18.54 -24.68
N LYS A 91 22.58 18.83 -25.78
CA LYS A 91 22.96 19.92 -26.66
C LYS A 91 22.28 21.18 -26.18
N SER A 92 23.00 21.82 -25.26
CA SER A 92 23.33 23.24 -25.31
C SER A 92 22.65 24.00 -26.45
N GLU A 93 21.59 24.72 -26.10
CA GLU A 93 21.32 26.11 -26.47
C GLU A 93 19.84 26.35 -26.17
N LEU A 94 19.52 27.12 -25.12
CA LEU A 94 18.49 28.17 -25.15
C LEU A 94 18.40 28.90 -23.79
N SER A 95 18.01 30.17 -23.89
CA SER A 95 17.94 31.26 -22.91
C SER A 95 17.48 30.91 -21.48
N SER A 96 18.03 31.65 -20.51
CA SER A 96 17.83 31.51 -19.06
C SER A 96 16.37 31.52 -18.55
N SER A 97 15.39 31.97 -19.34
CA SER A 97 13.96 31.99 -18.98
C SER A 97 13.24 30.65 -19.18
N ASP A 98 13.76 29.75 -20.02
CA ASP A 98 13.03 28.58 -20.51
C ASP A 98 13.36 27.30 -19.74
N SER A 99 14.32 27.38 -18.82
CA SER A 99 14.84 26.27 -18.00
C SER A 99 13.79 25.64 -17.07
N LEU A 100 12.89 26.44 -16.49
CA LEU A 100 11.79 25.96 -15.64
C LEU A 100 10.73 25.21 -16.46
N ILE A 101 10.39 25.74 -17.64
CA ILE A 101 9.39 25.11 -18.52
C ILE A 101 9.96 23.83 -19.12
N PHE A 102 11.20 23.83 -19.59
CA PHE A 102 11.85 22.63 -20.10
C PHE A 102 11.91 21.54 -19.02
N GLY A 103 12.32 21.87 -17.80
CA GLY A 103 12.34 20.93 -16.67
C GLY A 103 10.97 20.33 -16.35
N LEU A 104 9.91 21.16 -16.32
CA LEU A 104 8.53 20.68 -16.13
C LEU A 104 8.05 19.81 -17.29
N THR A 105 8.31 20.20 -18.54
CA THR A 105 7.89 19.41 -19.72
C THR A 105 8.60 18.07 -19.79
N THR A 106 9.90 18.00 -19.53
CA THR A 106 10.66 16.73 -19.50
C THR A 106 10.18 15.84 -18.36
N ALA A 107 9.90 16.39 -17.18
CA ALA A 107 9.34 15.62 -16.06
C ALA A 107 7.93 15.07 -16.38
N ILE A 108 7.07 15.86 -17.04
CA ILE A 108 5.72 15.44 -17.44
C ILE A 108 5.79 14.35 -18.52
N VAL A 109 6.65 14.49 -19.52
CA VAL A 109 6.84 13.48 -20.57
C VAL A 109 7.42 12.20 -19.97
N ALA A 110 8.42 12.29 -19.10
CA ALA A 110 8.97 11.13 -18.40
C ALA A 110 7.90 10.42 -17.56
N ALA A 111 7.09 11.15 -16.79
CA ALA A 111 6.00 10.57 -16.01
C ALA A 111 4.95 9.89 -16.90
N SER A 112 4.59 10.50 -18.04
CA SER A 112 3.61 9.95 -18.98
C SER A 112 4.12 8.69 -19.69
N VAL A 113 5.39 8.68 -20.10
CA VAL A 113 6.03 7.52 -20.74
C VAL A 113 6.16 6.38 -19.73
N VAL A 114 6.62 6.66 -18.51
CA VAL A 114 6.72 5.65 -17.45
C VAL A 114 5.34 5.09 -17.08
N ALA A 115 4.30 5.94 -16.97
CA ALA A 115 2.94 5.48 -16.71
C ALA A 115 2.40 4.59 -17.84
N THR A 116 2.69 4.92 -19.10
CA THR A 116 2.29 4.13 -20.26
C THR A 116 3.04 2.78 -20.31
N LEU A 117 4.34 2.78 -20.03
CA LEU A 117 5.15 1.57 -19.96
C LEU A 117 4.73 0.66 -18.80
N LEU A 118 4.44 1.22 -17.63
CA LEU A 118 3.89 0.48 -16.49
C LEU A 118 2.51 -0.10 -16.79
N PHE A 119 1.66 0.64 -17.52
CA PHE A 119 0.35 0.15 -17.94
C PHE A 119 0.45 -0.99 -18.96
N CYS A 120 1.37 -0.89 -19.92
CA CYS A 120 1.61 -1.94 -20.92
C CYS A 120 2.29 -3.19 -20.34
N SER A 121 3.17 -3.04 -19.35
CA SER A 121 3.90 -4.17 -18.74
C SER A 121 3.07 -5.01 -17.75
N LYS A 122 1.86 -4.57 -17.37
CA LYS A 122 0.95 -5.28 -16.43
C LYS A 122 -0.24 -5.97 -17.12
N LYS A 123 -0.20 -6.20 -18.44
CA LYS A 123 -1.19 -7.01 -19.17
C LYS A 123 -0.70 -8.41 -19.47
#